data_AF-A0A946ZYI3-F1
#
_entry.id   AF-A0A946ZYI3-F1
#
_cell.length_a   1.000
_cell.length_b   1.000
_cell.length_c   1.000
_cell.angle_alpha   90.00
_cell.angle_beta   90.00
_cell.angle_gamma   90.00
#
_symmetry.space_group_name_H-M   'P 1'
#
loop_
_entity.id
_entity.type
_entity.pdbx_description
1 polymer ?
#
loop_
_entity_poly.entity_id
_entity_poly.type
_entity_poly.pdbx_seq_one_letter_code
_entity_poly.pdbx_strand_id
1 'polypeptide(L)'
;MRSHLIFGLFWAIFFLLFIFTDDDIRWFHFGYLAIAAMYLGMYLYQKRNGYLSLENGVLRINDLLGKHIPLREVTHCRYFAGDYILENATQKIKINTQLLDQA
;
A
#
# COMPACT_ATOMS: atom_id res chain seq x y z
N MET A 1 -5.96 3.22 0.96
CA MET A 1 -5.86 2.72 2.36
C MET A 1 -7.07 1.90 2.81
N ARG A 2 -8.31 2.44 2.88
CA ARG A 2 -9.48 1.67 3.37
C ARG A 2 -9.79 0.41 2.56
N SER A 3 -9.53 0.42 1.26
CA SER A 3 -9.81 -0.72 0.37
C SER A 3 -9.04 -1.99 0.74
N HIS A 4 -7.76 -1.90 1.17
CA HIS A 4 -7.00 -3.09 1.57
C HIS A 4 -7.59 -3.75 2.82
N LEU A 5 -8.13 -2.97 3.77
CA LEU A 5 -8.83 -3.50 4.93
C LEU A 5 -10.10 -4.23 4.51
N ILE A 6 -10.90 -3.63 3.62
CA ILE A 6 -12.15 -4.24 3.12
C ILE A 6 -11.84 -5.55 2.39
N PHE A 7 -10.84 -5.58 1.51
CA PHE A 7 -10.42 -6.81 0.83
C PHE A 7 -9.88 -7.86 1.81
N GLY A 8 -9.07 -7.46 2.79
CA GLY A 8 -8.56 -8.37 3.83
C GLY A 8 -9.69 -9.01 4.63
N LEU A 9 -10.69 -8.22 5.05
CA LEU A 9 -11.86 -8.73 5.77
C LEU A 9 -12.74 -9.61 4.88
N PHE A 10 -12.94 -9.22 3.62
CA PHE A 10 -13.68 -10.03 2.65
C PHE A 10 -13.07 -11.43 2.52
N TRP A 11 -11.76 -11.52 2.28
CA TRP A 11 -11.08 -12.82 2.17
C TRP A 11 -11.06 -13.60 3.50
N ALA A 12 -10.98 -12.91 4.64
CA ALA A 12 -11.07 -13.55 5.94
C ALA A 12 -12.46 -14.17 6.18
N ILE A 13 -13.54 -13.49 5.78
CA ILE A 13 -14.91 -14.02 5.86
C ILE A 13 -15.04 -15.27 4.98
N PHE A 14 -14.52 -15.26 3.75
CA PHE A 14 -14.52 -16.46 2.90
C PHE A 14 -13.79 -17.64 3.55
N PHE A 15 -12.62 -17.40 4.15
CA PHE A 15 -11.90 -18.44 4.88
C PHE A 15 -12.71 -18.98 6.07
N LEU A 16 -13.35 -18.11 6.85
CA LEU A 16 -14.21 -18.52 7.96
C LEU A 16 -15.41 -19.35 7.48
N LEU A 17 -16.06 -18.95 6.38
CA LEU A 17 -17.15 -19.73 5.80
C LEU A 17 -16.68 -21.15 5.44
N PHE A 18 -15.50 -21.31 4.83
CA PHE A 18 -14.99 -22.66 4.55
C PHE A 18 -14.75 -23.47 5.83
N ILE A 19 -14.23 -22.87 6.90
CA ILE A 19 -14.05 -23.58 8.19
C ILE A 19 -15.38 -24.03 8.79
N PHE A 20 -16.44 -23.24 8.68
CA PHE A 20 -17.72 -23.51 9.34
C PHE A 20 -18.72 -24.31 8.49
N THR A 21 -18.51 -24.39 7.18
CA THR A 21 -19.50 -24.98 6.25
C THR A 21 -18.97 -26.20 5.49
N ASP A 22 -17.66 -26.33 5.29
CA ASP A 22 -17.07 -27.52 4.67
C ASP A 22 -16.70 -28.54 5.76
N ASP A 23 -17.15 -29.79 5.59
CA ASP A 23 -16.79 -30.90 6.48
C ASP A 23 -15.30 -31.27 6.38
N ASP A 24 -14.65 -30.96 5.25
CA ASP A 24 -13.24 -31.24 4.97
C ASP A 24 -12.48 -29.99 4.51
N ILE A 25 -11.59 -29.47 5.38
CA ILE A 25 -10.71 -28.36 5.05
C ILE A 25 -9.57 -28.85 4.14
N ARG A 26 -9.66 -28.51 2.85
CA ARG A 26 -8.60 -28.75 1.85
C ARG A 26 -7.47 -27.72 1.95
N TRP A 27 -6.28 -28.12 1.51
CA TRP A 27 -5.08 -27.28 1.59
C TRP A 27 -5.22 -25.92 0.87
N PHE A 28 -5.96 -25.85 -0.24
CA PHE A 28 -6.15 -24.59 -0.95
C PHE A 28 -6.99 -23.56 -0.18
N HIS A 29 -7.78 -23.96 0.82
CA HIS A 29 -8.55 -23.00 1.63
C HIS A 29 -7.62 -22.11 2.47
N PHE A 30 -6.44 -22.61 2.85
CA PHE A 30 -5.39 -21.78 3.47
C PHE A 30 -4.88 -20.68 2.53
N GLY A 31 -5.10 -20.79 1.21
CA GLY A 31 -4.86 -19.71 0.27
C GLY A 31 -5.69 -18.47 0.57
N TYR A 32 -6.96 -18.63 0.97
CA TYR A 32 -7.81 -17.51 1.38
C TYR A 32 -7.29 -16.85 2.66
N LEU A 33 -6.82 -17.65 3.62
CA LEU A 33 -6.19 -17.13 4.83
C LEU A 33 -4.90 -16.34 4.51
N ALA A 34 -4.06 -16.87 3.63
CA ALA A 34 -2.84 -16.20 3.20
C ALA A 34 -3.13 -14.87 2.50
N ILE A 35 -4.12 -14.83 1.61
CA ILE A 35 -4.56 -13.60 0.92
C ILE A 35 -5.12 -12.59 1.93
N ALA A 36 -5.95 -13.02 2.88
CA ALA A 36 -6.49 -12.17 3.92
C ALA A 36 -5.37 -11.56 4.78
N ALA A 37 -4.43 -12.38 5.24
CA ALA A 37 -3.27 -11.95 6.03
C ALA A 37 -2.39 -10.96 5.26
N MET A 38 -2.18 -11.20 3.96
CA MET A 38 -1.44 -10.29 3.09
C MET A 38 -2.09 -8.91 3.00
N TYR A 39 -3.39 -8.83 2.72
CA TYR A 39 -4.13 -7.55 2.64
C TYR A 39 -4.18 -6.81 3.98
N LEU A 40 -4.38 -7.53 5.09
CA LEU A 40 -4.36 -6.95 6.43
C LEU A 40 -2.97 -6.44 6.81
N GLY A 41 -1.93 -7.22 6.50
CA GLY A 41 -0.53 -6.82 6.70
C GLY A 41 -0.18 -5.55 5.91
N MET A 42 -0.60 -5.46 4.65
CA MET A 42 -0.44 -4.26 3.82
C MET A 42 -1.15 -3.05 4.45
N TYR A 43 -2.37 -3.23 4.94
CA TYR A 43 -3.12 -2.17 5.61
C TYR A 43 -2.39 -1.67 6.88
N LEU A 44 -1.89 -2.59 7.71
CA LEU A 44 -1.14 -2.24 8.92
C LEU A 44 0.18 -1.55 8.59
N TYR A 45 0.89 -2.01 7.56
CA TYR A 45 2.12 -1.39 7.08
C TYR A 45 1.88 0.05 6.59
N GLN A 46 0.88 0.25 5.73
CA GLN A 46 0.49 1.57 5.25
C GLN A 46 0.03 2.48 6.40
N LYS A 47 -0.76 1.95 7.35
CA LYS A 47 -1.21 2.71 8.52
C LYS A 47 -0.05 3.15 9.42
N ARG A 48 0.99 2.32 9.57
CA ARG A 48 2.16 2.64 10.39
C ARG A 48 3.09 3.65 9.73
N ASN A 49 3.33 3.51 8.42
CA ASN A 49 4.34 4.29 7.72
C ASN A 49 3.76 5.49 6.95
N GLY A 50 2.43 5.65 6.93
CA GLY A 50 1.74 6.68 6.14
C GLY A 50 1.88 6.47 4.63
N TYR A 51 1.33 7.39 3.84
CA TYR A 51 1.44 7.36 2.37
C TYR A 51 2.88 7.65 1.88
N LEU A 52 3.59 8.51 2.60
CA LEU A 52 4.94 8.99 2.27
C LEU A 52 5.85 8.88 3.49
N SER A 53 7.06 8.39 3.30
CA SER A 53 8.15 8.51 4.27
C SER A 53 9.35 9.23 3.66
N LEU A 54 10.04 9.99 4.51
CA LEU A 54 11.30 10.62 4.18
C LEU A 54 12.37 10.05 5.11
N GLU A 55 13.21 9.17 4.58
CA GLU A 55 14.26 8.49 5.34
C GLU A 55 15.61 8.80 4.71
N ASN A 56 16.55 9.34 5.48
CA ASN A 56 17.92 9.66 5.04
C ASN A 56 17.99 10.53 3.75
N GLY A 57 17.02 11.42 3.55
CA GLY A 57 16.94 12.26 2.35
C GLY A 57 16.40 11.54 1.11
N VAL A 58 15.89 10.32 1.24
CA VAL A 58 15.17 9.58 0.21
C VAL A 58 13.68 9.65 0.50
N LEU A 59 12.93 10.17 -0.47
CA LEU A 59 11.48 10.20 -0.40
C LEU A 59 10.94 8.89 -0.96
N ARG A 60 10.14 8.18 -0.17
CA ARG A 60 9.57 6.87 -0.52
C ARG A 60 8.05 6.91 -0.42
N ILE A 61 7.38 6.43 -1.47
CA ILE A 61 5.95 6.15 -1.43
C ILE A 61 5.77 4.76 -0.82
N ASN A 62 5.02 4.65 0.26
CA ASN A 62 4.82 3.40 0.99
C ASN A 62 3.68 2.59 0.39
N ASP A 63 3.88 2.17 -0.87
CA ASP A 63 2.99 1.31 -1.63
C ASP A 63 3.72 0.01 -2.04
N LEU A 64 3.00 -1.00 -2.49
CA LEU A 64 3.53 -2.32 -2.86
C LEU A 64 4.68 -2.27 -3.87
N LEU A 65 4.52 -1.41 -4.88
CA LEU A 65 5.55 -1.09 -5.88
C LEU A 65 5.98 0.37 -5.70
N GLY A 66 6.05 0.79 -4.45
CA GLY A 66 6.36 2.15 -4.04
C GLY A 66 7.68 2.64 -4.63
N LYS A 67 7.60 3.72 -5.40
CA LYS A 67 8.78 4.38 -5.94
C LYS A 67 9.52 5.14 -4.84
N HIS A 68 10.83 5.26 -5.00
CA HIS A 68 11.68 6.05 -4.11
C HIS A 68 12.59 6.94 -4.95
N ILE A 69 12.80 8.18 -4.49
CA ILE A 69 13.68 9.13 -5.15
C ILE A 69 14.57 9.82 -4.10
N PRO A 70 15.90 9.77 -4.25
CA PRO A 70 16.78 10.60 -3.45
C PRO A 70 16.50 12.08 -3.76
N LEU A 71 16.22 12.89 -2.74
CA LEU A 71 15.90 14.32 -2.93
C LEU A 71 17.05 15.07 -3.60
N ARG A 72 18.29 14.62 -3.40
CA ARG A 72 19.50 15.18 -4.02
C ARG A 72 19.56 14.99 -5.53
N GLU A 73 18.87 13.98 -6.06
CA GLU A 73 18.83 13.67 -7.49
C GLU A 73 17.64 14.31 -8.20
N VAL A 74 16.69 14.89 -7.46
CA VAL A 74 15.53 15.56 -8.04
C VAL A 74 16.01 16.77 -8.82
N THR A 75 15.78 16.77 -10.13
CA THR A 75 16.12 17.89 -11.01
C THR A 75 14.93 18.81 -11.22
N HIS A 76 13.71 18.27 -11.17
CA HIS A 76 12.49 19.03 -11.36
C HIS A 76 11.45 18.67 -10.30
N CYS A 77 10.82 19.71 -9.74
CA CYS A 77 9.66 19.62 -8.89
C CYS A 77 8.59 20.56 -9.43
N ARG A 78 7.40 20.03 -9.75
CA ARG A 78 6.27 20.85 -10.21
C ARG A 78 4.98 20.42 -9.53
N TYR A 79 4.11 21.39 -9.25
CA TYR A 79 2.77 21.13 -8.75
C TYR A 79 1.76 21.22 -9.90
N PHE A 80 0.91 20.21 -10.04
CA PHE A 80 -0.10 20.16 -11.09
C PHE A 80 -1.34 19.41 -10.63
N ALA A 81 -2.50 20.06 -10.72
CA ALA A 81 -3.82 19.46 -10.47
C ALA A 81 -3.96 18.71 -9.14
N GLY A 82 -3.36 19.24 -8.06
CA GLY A 82 -3.40 18.56 -6.75
C GLY A 82 -2.23 17.63 -6.48
N ASP A 83 -1.37 17.37 -7.46
CA ASP A 83 -0.24 16.46 -7.31
C ASP A 83 1.10 17.22 -7.34
N TYR A 84 2.06 16.80 -6.51
CA TYR A 84 3.46 17.13 -6.72
C TYR A 84 4.12 16.09 -7.61
N ILE A 85 4.85 16.54 -8.62
CA ILE A 85 5.57 15.69 -9.55
C ILE A 85 7.06 15.95 -9.36
N LEU A 86 7.77 14.95 -8.85
CA LEU A 86 9.23 14.93 -8.70
C LEU A 86 9.83 14.11 -9.83
N GLU A 87 10.80 14.69 -10.53
CA GLU A 87 11.48 14.06 -11.67
C GLU A 87 12.99 14.16 -11.47
N ASN A 88 13.69 13.05 -11.75
CA ASN A 88 15.14 13.04 -11.97
C ASN A 88 15.42 12.53 -13.40
N ALA A 89 16.69 12.28 -13.72
CA ALA A 89 17.09 11.82 -15.05
C ALA A 89 16.52 10.44 -15.45
N THR A 90 16.12 9.60 -14.49
CA THR A 90 15.78 8.19 -14.73
C THR A 90 14.33 7.82 -14.37
N GLN A 91 13.68 8.60 -13.53
CA GLN A 91 12.37 8.29 -12.98
C GLN A 91 11.54 9.53 -12.65
N LYS A 92 10.23 9.28 -12.60
CA LYS A 92 9.19 10.24 -12.25
C LYS A 92 8.32 9.68 -11.15
N ILE A 93 8.17 10.45 -10.08
CA ILE A 93 7.30 10.16 -8.94
C ILE A 93 6.20 11.22 -8.90
N LYS A 94 4.95 10.75 -8.80
CA LYS A 94 3.79 11.60 -8.54
C LYS A 94 3.35 11.38 -7.10
N ILE A 95 3.23 12.46 -6.36
CA ILE A 95 2.74 12.53 -4.99
C ILE A 95 1.35 13.14 -5.07
N ASN A 96 0.32 12.37 -4.75
CA ASN A 96 -1.03 12.90 -4.65
C ASN A 96 -1.24 13.49 -3.25
N THR A 97 -1.44 14.80 -3.17
CA THR A 97 -1.55 15.47 -1.86
C THR A 97 -2.87 15.22 -1.16
N GLN A 98 -3.89 14.71 -1.85
CA GLN A 98 -5.15 14.32 -1.24
C GLN A 98 -5.01 13.02 -0.41
N LEU A 99 -3.93 12.27 -0.65
CA LEU A 99 -3.59 11.05 0.11
C LEU A 99 -2.70 11.34 1.33
N LEU A 100 -2.19 12.57 1.45
CA LEU A 100 -1.50 13.01 2.67
C LEU A 100 -2.54 13.23 3.76
N ASP A 101 -2.38 12.54 4.88
CA ASP A 101 -3.20 12.80 6.06
C ASP A 101 -3.02 14.27 6.47
N GLN A 102 -4.12 14.99 6.64
CA GLN A 102 -4.09 16.34 7.18
C GLN A 102 -3.63 16.25 8.64
N ALA A 103 -2.51 16.91 8.94
CA ALA A 103 -1.95 17.01 10.29
C ALA A 103 -2.79 17.92 11.20
#